data_AF-A0A2I0VL69-F1
#
_entry.id   AF-A0A2I0VL69-F1
#
_cell.length_a   1.000
_cell.length_b   1.000
_cell.length_c   1.000
_cell.angle_alpha   90.00
_cell.angle_beta   90.00
_cell.angle_gamma   90.00
#
_symmetry.space_group_name_H-M   'P 1'
#
loop_
_entity.id
_entity.type
_entity.pdbx_description
1 polymer ?
#
loop_
_entity_poly.entity_id
_entity_poly.type
_entity_poly.pdbx_seq_one_letter_code
_entity_poly.pdbx_strand_id
1 'polypeptide(L)' 'MIGSRPPLCIGICRACGRCEAIQVPAIPQQDYSSNYKPLSWKCKCGDLIVNP' A
#
# COMPACT_ATOMS: atom_id res chain seq x y z
N MET A 1 -2.11 1.27 19.42
CA MET A 1 -1.90 0.15 18.47
C MET A 1 -1.43 0.73 17.15
N ILE A 2 -0.11 0.70 16.88
CA ILE A 2 0.46 0.95 15.54
C ILE A 2 0.29 -0.36 14.76
N GLY A 3 -0.94 -0.61 14.34
CA GLY A 3 -1.30 -1.69 13.45
C GLY A 3 -2.14 -1.04 12.37
N SER A 4 -1.47 -0.43 11.40
CA SER A 4 -2.09 0.38 10.36
C SER A 4 -3.16 -0.44 9.68
N ARG A 5 -4.43 -0.17 10.01
CA ARG A 5 -5.56 -0.84 9.40
C ARG A 5 -5.43 -0.71 7.87
N PRO A 6 -5.58 -1.80 7.11
CA PRO A 6 -5.51 -1.74 5.66
C PRO A 6 -6.59 -0.80 5.12
N PRO A 7 -6.30 -0.02 4.05
CA PRO A 7 -7.31 0.81 3.41
C PRO A 7 -8.39 -0.05 2.77
N LEU A 8 -9.61 0.45 2.76
CA LEU A 8 -10.71 -0.15 2.02
C LEU A 8 -10.56 0.28 0.56
N CYS A 9 -10.03 -0.60 -0.29
CA CYS A 9 -9.79 -0.33 -1.72
C CYS A 9 -11.08 -0.24 -2.58
N ILE A 10 -12.22 0.02 -1.93
CA ILE A 10 -13.56 0.09 -2.52
C ILE A 10 -13.67 1.37 -3.35
N GLY A 11 -14.11 1.27 -4.61
CA GLY A 11 -14.29 2.42 -5.51
C GLY A 11 -13.01 2.97 -6.16
N ILE A 12 -11.83 2.64 -5.64
CA ILE A 12 -10.53 2.93 -6.28
C ILE A 12 -10.27 1.93 -7.41
N CYS A 13 -10.47 0.65 -7.10
CA CYS A 13 -10.47 -0.43 -8.08
C CYS A 13 -11.79 -0.44 -8.86
N ARG A 14 -12.05 0.62 -9.65
CA ARG A 14 -13.33 0.90 -10.33
C ARG A 14 -13.93 -0.28 -11.13
N ALA A 15 -13.09 -1.23 -11.58
CA ALA A 15 -13.51 -2.37 -12.40
C ALA A 15 -12.89 -3.71 -11.96
N CYS A 16 -12.32 -3.81 -10.75
CA CYS A 16 -11.60 -5.02 -10.35
C CYS A 16 -12.48 -5.98 -9.56
N GLY A 17 -12.63 -7.22 -10.05
CA GLY A 17 -13.32 -8.28 -9.32
C GLY A 17 -12.60 -8.74 -8.04
N ARG A 18 -11.26 -8.54 -7.95
CA ARG A 18 -10.45 -8.85 -6.77
C ARG A 18 -9.47 -7.70 -6.50
N CYS A 19 -9.86 -6.82 -5.58
CA CYS A 19 -9.02 -5.72 -5.15
C CYS A 19 -8.60 -5.92 -3.69
N GLU A 20 -7.30 -6.01 -3.45
CA GLU A 20 -6.73 -6.32 -2.14
C GLU A 20 -5.79 -5.22 -1.67
N ALA A 21 -5.83 -4.90 -0.38
CA ALA A 21 -4.87 -4.00 0.24
C ALA A 21 -3.54 -4.72 0.44
N ILE A 22 -2.46 -4.18 -0.13
CA ILE A 22 -1.10 -4.71 -0.03
C ILE A 22 -0.17 -3.70 0.64
N GLN A 23 0.80 -4.19 1.41
CA GLN A 23 1.90 -3.37 1.90
C GLN A 23 3.04 -3.40 0.91
N VAL A 24 3.49 -2.22 0.48
CA VAL A 24 4.68 -2.08 -0.37
C VAL A 24 5.75 -1.28 0.37
N PRO A 25 7.04 -1.55 0.12
CA PRO A 25 8.11 -0.68 0.58
C PRO A 25 7.83 0.75 0.08
N ALA A 26 7.74 1.69 1.01
CA ALA A 26 7.72 3.09 0.67
C ALA A 26 9.14 3.47 0.20
N ILE A 27 9.21 4.43 -0.73
CA ILE A 27 10.50 4.99 -1.13
C ILE A 27 11.11 5.61 0.14
N PRO A 28 12.30 5.16 0.58
CA PRO A 28 12.95 5.76 1.72
C PRO A 28 13.28 7.20 1.35
N GLN A 29 12.61 8.16 1.98
CA GLN A 29 12.97 9.57 1.89
C GLN A 29 14.26 9.78 2.67
N GLN A 30 15.39 9.46 2.04
CA GLN A 30 16.77 9.80 2.40
C GLN A 30 17.17 9.79 3.90
N ASP A 31 16.51 9.01 4.75
CA ASP A 31 17.04 8.70 6.07
C ASP A 31 17.90 7.45 5.95
N TYR A 32 19.12 7.64 5.42
CA TYR A 32 20.15 6.59 5.37
C TYR A 32 20.65 6.19 6.77
N SER A 33 20.15 6.85 7.83
CA SER A 33 20.62 6.68 9.21
C SER A 33 19.81 5.64 9.99
N SER A 34 18.56 5.42 9.62
CA SER A 34 17.70 4.42 10.26
C SER A 34 17.56 3.16 9.40
N ASN A 35 17.80 1.98 10.00
CA ASN A 35 17.54 0.67 9.38
C ASN A 35 16.03 0.42 9.11
N TYR A 36 15.20 1.42 9.38
CA TYR A 36 13.76 1.34 9.22
C TYR A 36 13.41 1.43 7.73
N LYS A 37 12.81 0.36 7.20
CA LYS A 37 12.24 0.36 5.85
C LYS A 37 10.77 0.75 5.96
N PRO A 38 10.40 1.99 5.63
CA PRO A 38 9.01 2.41 5.74
C PRO A 38 8.13 1.57 4.80
N LEU A 39 6.94 1.21 5.27
CA LEU A 39 5.93 0.50 4.49
C LEU A 39 4.76 1.46 4.21
N SER A 40 4.16 1.32 3.03
CA SER A 40 3.00 2.09 2.59
C SER A 40 1.90 1.16 2.11
N TRP A 41 0.64 1.50 2.41
CA TRP A 41 -0.51 0.76 1.92
C TRP A 41 -0.85 1.16 0.49
N LYS A 42 -1.01 0.15 -0.37
CA LYS A 42 -1.51 0.30 -1.74
C LYS A 42 -2.62 -0.72 -2.00
N CYS A 43 -3.36 -0.51 -3.08
CA CYS A 43 -4.40 -1.44 -3.53
C CYS A 43 -3.89 -2.17 -4.78
N LYS A 44 -4.01 -3.49 -4.79
CA LYS A 44 -3.64 -4.34 -5.92
C LYS A 44 -4.90 -4.84 -6.62
N CYS A 45 -4.94 -4.69 -7.94
CA CYS A 45 -5.95 -5.23 -8.83
C CYS A 45 -5.27 -6.04 -9.95
N GLY A 46 -5.23 -7.37 -9.83
CA GLY A 46 -4.42 -8.17 -10.76
C GLY A 46 -2.96 -7.72 -10.72
N ASP A 47 -2.43 -7.23 -11.83
CA ASP A 47 -1.05 -6.68 -11.90
C ASP A 47 -0.96 -5.16 -11.70
N LEU A 48 -2.09 -4.47 -11.49
CA LEU A 48 -2.14 -3.04 -11.26
C LEU A 48 -1.97 -2.72 -9.76
N ILE A 49 -1.03 -1.84 -9.44
CA ILE A 49 -0.85 -1.28 -8.10
C ILE A 49 -1.31 0.18 -8.13
N VAL A 50 -2.35 0.49 -7.35
CA VAL A 50 -2.93 1.84 -7.24
C VAL A 50 -2.78 2.36 -5.81
N ASN A 51 -2.67 3.68 -5.68
CA ASN A 51 -2.80 4.28 -4.36
C ASN A 51 -4.26 4.17 -3.92
N PRO A 52 -4.53 3.82 -2.65
CA PRO A 52 -5.86 3.97 -2.10
C PRO A 52 -6.35 5.42 -2.22
#